data_AF-A0A6M5Y847-F1
#
_entry.id   AF-A0A6M5Y847-F1
#
_cell.length_a   1.000
_cell.length_b   1.000
_cell.length_c   1.000
_cell.angle_alpha   90.00
_cell.angle_beta   90.00
_cell.angle_gamma   90.00
#
_symmetry.space_group_name_H-M   'P 1'
#
loop_
_entity.id
_entity.type
_entity.pdbx_description
1 polymer ?
#
loop_
_entity_poly.entity_id
_entity_poly.type
_entity_poly.pdbx_seq_one_letter_code
_entity_poly.pdbx_strand_id
1 'polypeptide(L)'
;MTNEATERNDQPAEDRPFEQAAAPLLADLLYPSESDEPVEFVLCYLNQPEPLTVSQIKDWLMLPPSVYVEEVPETTFWEPVVTGQDWFGDEEKKRLAQFQQLNQLVEQKLTGRQVFRVGETEVKVYLLGQQSSSGRAGLKTTLVET
;
A
#
# COMPACT_ATOMS: atom_id res chain seq x y z
N MET A 1 30.43 -15.45 -32.65
CA MET A 1 30.20 -14.08 -32.16
C MET A 1 28.71 -13.84 -32.16
N THR A 2 28.08 -13.94 -31.01
CA THR A 2 26.74 -13.37 -30.77
C THR A 2 26.62 -13.24 -29.26
N ASN A 3 26.69 -11.99 -28.80
CA ASN A 3 26.61 -11.63 -27.39
C ASN A 3 25.15 -11.69 -26.96
N GLU A 4 24.82 -12.54 -25.99
CA GLU A 4 23.61 -12.39 -25.18
C GLU A 4 23.99 -11.56 -23.95
N ALA A 5 23.83 -10.25 -24.06
CA ALA A 5 23.86 -9.36 -22.91
C ALA A 5 22.50 -9.46 -22.21
N THR A 6 22.43 -10.31 -21.19
CA THR A 6 21.39 -10.20 -20.16
C THR A 6 21.57 -8.83 -19.50
N GLU A 7 20.69 -7.89 -19.79
CA GLU A 7 20.56 -6.64 -19.05
C GLU A 7 20.15 -6.97 -17.62
N ARG A 8 21.15 -7.18 -16.74
CA ARG A 8 20.92 -7.05 -15.30
C ARG A 8 20.58 -5.60 -15.04
N ASN A 9 19.36 -5.37 -14.61
CA ASN A 9 18.88 -4.07 -14.18
C ASN A 9 19.57 -3.69 -12.86
N ASP A 10 20.86 -3.35 -12.92
CA ASP A 10 21.69 -2.87 -11.80
C ASP A 10 21.42 -1.37 -11.56
N GLN A 11 20.14 -1.01 -11.37
CA GLN A 11 19.81 0.30 -10.81
C GLN A 11 20.06 0.28 -9.30
N PRO A 12 20.68 1.32 -8.71
CA PRO A 12 20.83 1.44 -7.27
C PRO A 12 19.47 1.24 -6.58
N ALA A 13 19.46 0.56 -5.42
CA ALA A 13 18.22 0.24 -4.71
C ALA A 13 17.35 1.48 -4.42
N GLU A 14 17.99 2.65 -4.30
CA GLU A 14 17.39 3.95 -4.05
C GLU A 14 16.61 4.53 -5.25
N ASP A 15 16.94 4.16 -6.49
CA ASP A 15 16.27 4.68 -7.70
C ASP A 15 15.19 3.74 -8.25
N ARG A 16 15.07 2.52 -7.70
CA ARG A 16 14.05 1.56 -8.15
C ARG A 16 12.63 2.11 -7.93
N PRO A 17 11.71 1.98 -8.92
CA PRO A 17 10.30 2.31 -8.75
C PRO A 17 9.69 1.61 -7.54
N PHE A 18 8.76 2.29 -6.87
CA PHE A 18 8.10 1.77 -5.66
C PHE A 18 7.50 0.38 -5.87
N GLU A 19 6.80 0.15 -6.99
CA GLU A 19 6.24 -1.17 -7.35
C GLU A 19 7.27 -2.30 -7.28
N GLN A 20 8.43 -2.12 -7.93
CA GLN A 20 9.48 -3.13 -7.99
C GLN A 20 10.14 -3.36 -6.63
N ALA A 21 10.26 -2.31 -5.82
CA ALA A 21 10.81 -2.40 -4.48
C ALA A 21 9.82 -3.05 -3.50
N ALA A 22 8.51 -2.82 -3.66
CA ALA A 22 7.46 -3.34 -2.80
C ALA A 22 7.09 -4.79 -3.13
N ALA A 23 7.14 -5.20 -4.40
CA ALA A 23 6.77 -6.54 -4.85
C ALA A 23 7.26 -7.72 -3.97
N PRO A 24 8.55 -7.82 -3.59
CA PRO A 24 9.02 -8.92 -2.73
C PRO A 24 8.47 -8.85 -1.30
N LEU A 25 8.06 -7.66 -0.83
CA LEU A 25 7.48 -7.46 0.50
C LEU A 25 5.97 -7.71 0.52
N LEU A 26 5.31 -7.70 -0.64
CA LEU A 26 3.87 -7.98 -0.77
C LEU A 26 3.55 -9.46 -0.98
N ALA A 27 4.55 -10.26 -1.36
CA ALA A 27 4.39 -11.70 -1.54
C ALA A 27 3.91 -12.36 -0.25
N ASP A 28 2.75 -13.02 -0.34
CA ASP A 28 2.06 -13.72 0.76
C ASP A 28 1.78 -12.85 2.00
N LEU A 29 1.78 -11.52 1.85
CA LEU A 29 1.53 -10.60 2.94
C LEU A 29 0.03 -10.37 3.12
N LEU A 30 -0.54 -10.98 4.15
CA LEU A 30 -1.95 -10.84 4.50
C LEU A 30 -2.16 -9.81 5.60
N TYR A 31 -3.12 -8.92 5.38
CA TYR A 31 -3.53 -7.91 6.35
C TYR A 31 -4.52 -8.52 7.35
N PRO A 32 -4.25 -8.43 8.67
CA PRO A 32 -5.08 -9.06 9.69
C PRO A 32 -6.50 -8.48 9.69
N SER A 33 -7.47 -9.32 9.39
CA SER A 33 -8.91 -9.02 9.43
C SER A 33 -9.69 -10.32 9.59
N GLU A 34 -11.03 -10.30 9.49
CA GLU A 34 -11.81 -11.55 9.52
C GLU A 34 -11.48 -12.50 8.36
N SER A 35 -11.03 -11.98 7.20
CA SER A 35 -10.74 -12.78 6.00
C SER A 35 -9.27 -12.82 5.60
N ASP A 36 -8.38 -12.16 6.35
CA ASP A 36 -6.92 -12.10 6.07
C ASP A 36 -6.59 -11.80 4.59
N GLU A 37 -7.10 -10.68 4.07
CA GLU A 37 -6.92 -10.30 2.66
C GLU A 37 -5.49 -9.89 2.33
N PRO A 38 -5.03 -10.09 1.08
CA PRO A 38 -3.69 -9.69 0.68
C PRO A 38 -3.51 -8.16 0.68
N VAL A 39 -2.27 -7.74 0.88
CA VAL A 39 -1.83 -6.37 0.59
C VAL A 39 -1.31 -6.32 -0.84
N GLU A 40 -1.92 -5.47 -1.66
CA GLU A 40 -1.65 -5.35 -3.09
C GLU A 40 -1.04 -3.98 -3.42
N PHE A 41 -0.22 -3.93 -4.45
CA PHE A 41 0.21 -2.66 -5.05
C PHE A 41 -0.94 -2.02 -5.85
N VAL A 42 -1.04 -0.69 -5.81
CA VAL A 42 -2.02 0.06 -6.61
C VAL A 42 -1.41 1.31 -7.24
N LEU A 43 -1.79 1.58 -8.50
CA LEU A 43 -1.50 2.82 -9.21
C LEU A 43 -2.69 3.77 -9.16
N CYS A 44 -2.44 5.02 -8.82
CA CYS A 44 -3.42 6.10 -8.84
C CYS A 44 -3.06 7.10 -9.93
N TYR A 45 -3.88 7.15 -10.99
CA TYR A 45 -3.64 8.03 -12.14
C TYR A 45 -4.07 9.49 -11.90
N LEU A 46 -4.57 9.81 -10.69
CA LEU A 46 -4.87 11.17 -10.28
C LEU A 46 -3.58 11.99 -10.20
N ASN A 47 -3.53 13.09 -10.95
CA ASN A 47 -2.41 14.04 -10.98
C ASN A 47 -2.71 15.34 -10.23
N GLN A 48 -3.84 15.41 -9.54
CA GLN A 48 -4.23 16.56 -8.72
C GLN A 48 -3.25 16.71 -7.55
N PRO A 49 -2.96 17.97 -7.16
CA PRO A 49 -2.08 18.25 -6.03
C PRO A 49 -2.66 17.66 -4.74
N GLU A 50 -1.78 17.40 -3.78
CA GLU A 50 -2.16 16.95 -2.45
C GLU A 50 -2.74 18.12 -1.63
N PRO A 51 -3.65 17.84 -0.67
CA PRO A 51 -4.26 16.54 -0.40
C PRO A 51 -5.33 16.17 -1.44
N LEU A 52 -5.42 14.88 -1.76
CA LEU A 52 -6.57 14.32 -2.46
C LEU A 52 -7.81 14.42 -1.58
N THR A 53 -8.93 14.76 -2.23
CA THR A 53 -10.24 14.83 -1.61
C THR A 53 -10.99 13.52 -1.77
N VAL A 54 -11.92 13.25 -0.86
CA VAL A 54 -12.86 12.12 -0.96
C VAL A 54 -13.57 12.07 -2.32
N SER A 55 -13.95 13.23 -2.89
CA SER A 55 -14.61 13.28 -4.21
C SER A 55 -13.68 12.78 -5.31
N GLN A 56 -12.41 13.17 -5.30
CA GLN A 56 -11.43 12.71 -6.30
C GLN A 56 -11.19 11.21 -6.20
N ILE A 57 -11.17 10.64 -4.98
CA ILE A 57 -11.08 9.19 -4.78
C ILE A 57 -12.32 8.48 -5.32
N LYS A 58 -13.51 9.02 -5.08
CA LYS A 58 -14.75 8.47 -5.66
C LYS A 58 -14.71 8.49 -7.19
N ASP A 59 -14.25 9.57 -7.79
CA ASP A 59 -14.12 9.69 -9.24
C ASP A 59 -13.09 8.71 -9.80
N TRP A 60 -11.92 8.59 -9.16
CA TRP A 60 -10.85 7.67 -9.55
C TRP A 60 -11.29 6.21 -9.56
N LEU A 61 -12.05 5.82 -8.53
CA LEU A 61 -12.59 4.47 -8.36
C LEU A 61 -13.92 4.25 -9.10
N MET A 62 -14.43 5.27 -9.81
CA MET A 62 -15.72 5.26 -10.51
C MET A 62 -16.88 4.80 -9.60
N LEU A 63 -16.87 5.27 -8.35
CA LEU A 63 -17.84 4.83 -7.34
C LEU A 63 -19.20 5.51 -7.52
N PRO A 64 -20.31 4.80 -7.31
CA PRO A 64 -21.61 5.43 -7.24
C PRO A 64 -21.70 6.35 -6.01
N PRO A 65 -22.56 7.39 -6.03
CA PRO A 65 -22.67 8.36 -4.92
C PRO A 65 -22.96 7.73 -3.56
N SER A 66 -23.65 6.58 -3.54
CA SER A 66 -24.04 5.86 -2.33
C SER A 66 -22.90 5.13 -1.64
N VAL A 67 -21.75 4.92 -2.29
CA VAL A 67 -20.60 4.26 -1.63
C VAL A 67 -19.93 5.26 -0.68
N TYR A 68 -19.81 4.84 0.58
CA TYR A 68 -19.10 5.58 1.60
C TYR A 68 -17.61 5.60 1.31
N VAL A 69 -17.00 6.78 1.44
CA VAL A 69 -15.55 6.98 1.35
C VAL A 69 -15.17 8.02 2.37
N GLU A 70 -14.12 7.73 3.13
CA GLU A 70 -13.55 8.64 4.11
C GLU A 70 -12.03 8.63 4.04
N GLU A 71 -11.42 9.76 4.42
CA GLU A 71 -10.00 9.84 4.70
C GLU A 71 -9.77 9.55 6.18
N VAL A 72 -8.79 8.71 6.49
CA VAL A 72 -8.40 8.34 7.85
C VAL A 72 -6.91 8.58 8.08
N PRO A 73 -6.47 8.68 9.35
CA PRO A 73 -5.04 8.79 9.66
C PRO A 73 -4.24 7.60 9.11
N GLU A 74 -2.99 7.87 8.70
CA GLU A 74 -2.09 6.82 8.20
C GLU A 74 -1.87 5.69 9.25
N THR A 75 -1.91 6.05 10.54
CA THR A 75 -1.79 5.10 11.65
C THR A 75 -2.89 4.03 11.63
N THR A 76 -4.08 4.31 11.09
CA THR A 76 -5.16 3.31 10.96
C THR A 76 -4.77 2.15 10.06
N PHE A 77 -3.87 2.35 9.09
CA PHE A 77 -3.33 1.28 8.24
C PHE A 77 -2.14 0.55 8.90
N TRP A 78 -1.30 1.26 9.65
CA TRP A 78 -0.05 0.68 10.15
C TRP A 78 -0.14 0.08 11.56
N GLU A 79 -0.81 0.74 12.50
CA GLU A 79 -0.84 0.33 13.91
C GLU A 79 -1.24 -1.15 14.11
N PRO A 80 -2.22 -1.72 13.38
CA PRO A 80 -2.58 -3.13 13.55
C PRO A 80 -1.48 -4.11 13.15
N VAL A 81 -0.58 -3.70 12.26
CA VAL A 81 0.39 -4.60 11.59
C VAL A 81 1.84 -4.33 11.97
N VAL A 82 2.15 -3.15 12.52
CA VAL A 82 3.50 -2.79 12.99
C VAL A 82 3.65 -2.84 14.51
N THR A 83 2.55 -3.06 15.25
CA THR A 83 2.55 -3.19 16.70
C THR A 83 2.68 -4.65 17.10
N GLY A 84 3.88 -5.04 17.56
CA GLY A 84 4.11 -6.37 18.07
C GLY A 84 3.40 -6.62 19.40
N GLN A 85 3.08 -7.89 19.66
CA GLN A 85 2.60 -8.35 20.96
C GLN A 85 3.56 -9.38 21.54
N ASP A 86 3.69 -9.40 22.87
CA ASP A 86 4.61 -10.31 23.57
C ASP A 86 4.25 -11.79 23.36
N TRP A 87 3.01 -12.08 23.00
CA TRP A 87 2.48 -13.43 22.75
C TRP A 87 2.62 -13.89 21.29
N PHE A 88 3.21 -13.09 20.39
CA PHE A 88 3.43 -13.51 19.00
C PHE A 88 4.38 -14.69 18.88
N GLY A 89 3.98 -15.68 18.08
CA GLY A 89 4.82 -16.79 17.64
C GLY A 89 5.79 -16.35 16.54
N ASP A 90 6.53 -17.31 15.99
CA ASP A 90 7.55 -17.04 14.98
C ASP A 90 6.96 -16.55 13.65
N GLU A 91 5.79 -17.06 13.27
CA GLU A 91 5.09 -16.64 12.05
C GLU A 91 4.58 -15.20 12.15
N GLU A 92 3.94 -14.84 13.26
CA GLU A 92 3.47 -13.48 13.48
C GLU A 92 4.64 -12.47 13.57
N LYS A 93 5.75 -12.86 14.20
CA LYS A 93 6.98 -12.04 14.23
C LYS A 93 7.57 -11.84 12.85
N LYS A 94 7.56 -12.87 11.99
CA LYS A 94 8.03 -12.76 10.60
C LYS A 94 7.13 -11.81 9.81
N ARG A 95 5.81 -11.93 9.94
CA ARG A 95 4.83 -11.04 9.30
C ARG A 95 5.00 -9.60 9.78
N LEU A 96 5.14 -9.39 11.09
CA LEU A 96 5.42 -8.08 11.70
C LEU A 96 6.68 -7.44 11.11
N ALA A 97 7.78 -8.19 11.02
CA ALA A 97 9.03 -7.69 10.43
C ALA A 97 8.85 -7.31 8.95
N GLN A 98 8.07 -8.08 8.18
CA GLN A 98 7.76 -7.79 6.78
C GLN A 98 6.93 -6.49 6.65
N PHE A 99 5.92 -6.29 7.50
CA PHE A 99 5.16 -5.04 7.55
C PHE A 99 6.00 -3.84 7.97
N GLN A 100 6.92 -3.99 8.92
CA GLN A 100 7.84 -2.93 9.32
C GLN A 100 8.79 -2.54 8.18
N GLN A 101 9.31 -3.51 7.43
CA GLN A 101 10.12 -3.27 6.23
C GLN A 101 9.30 -2.56 5.14
N LEU A 102 8.04 -2.96 4.95
CA LEU A 102 7.15 -2.32 3.99
C LEU A 102 6.83 -0.88 4.38
N ASN A 103 6.55 -0.61 5.66
CA ASN A 103 6.31 0.75 6.14
C ASN A 103 7.53 1.65 5.91
N GLN A 104 8.73 1.17 6.24
CA GLN A 104 9.98 1.91 5.98
C GLN A 104 10.17 2.21 4.48
N LEU A 105 9.85 1.25 3.60
CA LEU A 105 9.92 1.46 2.17
C LEU A 105 8.92 2.53 1.70
N VAL A 106 7.68 2.48 2.20
CA VAL A 106 6.64 3.47 1.89
C VAL A 106 7.07 4.87 2.35
N GLU A 107 7.59 5.00 3.57
CA GLU A 107 8.10 6.28 4.10
C GLU A 107 9.25 6.86 3.26
N GLN A 108 10.12 5.99 2.74
CA GLN A 108 11.27 6.39 1.90
C GLN A 108 10.88 6.78 0.48
N LYS A 109 9.88 6.11 -0.10
CA LYS A 109 9.58 6.19 -1.54
C LYS A 109 8.35 7.03 -1.88
N LEU A 110 7.44 7.21 -0.91
CA LEU A 110 6.18 7.91 -1.10
C LEU A 110 6.09 9.12 -0.18
N THR A 111 5.77 10.28 -0.73
CA THR A 111 5.49 11.51 0.03
C THR A 111 4.00 11.81 0.07
N GLY A 112 3.56 12.68 0.99
CA GLY A 112 2.18 13.17 1.02
C GLY A 112 1.12 12.08 1.15
N ARG A 113 1.43 11.07 1.96
CA ARG A 113 0.62 9.86 2.07
C ARG A 113 -0.75 10.15 2.68
N GLN A 114 -1.77 9.54 2.12
CA GLN A 114 -3.15 9.62 2.59
C GLN A 114 -3.77 8.22 2.59
N VAL A 115 -4.61 7.94 3.58
CA VAL A 115 -5.33 6.68 3.68
C VAL A 115 -6.82 6.90 3.49
N PHE A 116 -7.44 6.12 2.62
CA PHE A 116 -8.87 6.17 2.35
C PHE A 116 -9.52 4.82 2.60
N ARG A 117 -10.64 4.82 3.32
CA ARG A 117 -11.53 3.66 3.50
C ARG A 117 -12.72 3.80 2.56
N VAL A 118 -13.10 2.72 1.89
CA VAL A 118 -14.15 2.69 0.86
C VAL A 118 -15.07 1.51 1.10
N GLY A 119 -16.36 1.78 1.34
CA GLY A 119 -17.36 0.76 1.69
C GLY A 119 -17.68 0.73 3.19
N GLU A 120 -18.59 -0.18 3.58
CA GLU A 120 -19.07 -0.32 4.98
C GLU A 120 -18.86 -1.75 5.51
N THR A 121 -19.26 -2.79 4.77
CA THR A 121 -19.07 -4.21 5.18
C THR A 121 -17.79 -4.82 4.60
N GLU A 122 -17.52 -4.53 3.32
CA GLU A 122 -16.27 -4.88 2.65
C GLU A 122 -15.51 -3.59 2.40
N VAL A 123 -14.66 -3.23 3.36
CA VAL A 123 -13.97 -1.94 3.39
C VAL A 123 -12.64 -2.06 2.66
N LYS A 124 -12.53 -1.46 1.47
CA LYS A 124 -11.24 -1.35 0.78
C LYS A 124 -10.46 -0.20 1.40
N VAL A 125 -9.24 -0.48 1.79
CA VAL A 125 -8.33 0.51 2.38
C VAL A 125 -7.21 0.80 1.39
N TYR A 126 -7.06 2.07 1.02
CA TYR A 126 -6.05 2.55 0.10
C TYR A 126 -5.09 3.46 0.84
N LEU A 127 -3.81 3.12 0.89
CA LEU A 127 -2.74 4.03 1.27
C LEU A 127 -2.09 4.52 -0.01
N LEU A 128 -2.21 5.81 -0.31
CA LEU A 128 -1.71 6.42 -1.54
C LEU A 128 -0.67 7.49 -1.21
N GLY A 129 0.37 7.61 -2.01
CA GLY A 129 1.35 8.70 -1.92
C GLY A 129 2.05 8.99 -3.25
N GLN A 130 2.68 10.15 -3.33
CA GLN A 130 3.37 10.60 -4.53
C GLN A 130 4.74 9.92 -4.67
N GLN A 131 5.04 9.40 -5.86
CA GLN A 131 6.35 8.84 -6.21
C GLN A 131 7.29 9.93 -6.74
N SER A 132 8.58 9.84 -6.39
CA SER A 132 9.64 10.73 -6.89
C SER A 132 9.83 10.67 -8.40
N SER A 133 9.61 9.49 -9.00
CA SER A 133 9.78 9.20 -10.43
C SER A 133 8.56 9.58 -11.30
N SER A 134 7.63 10.37 -10.74
CA SER A 134 6.31 10.76 -11.28
C SER A 134 5.19 9.73 -11.10
N GLY A 135 3.99 10.25 -10.79
CA GLY A 135 2.79 9.45 -10.51
C GLY A 135 2.49 9.26 -9.03
N ARG A 136 1.28 8.80 -8.74
CA ARG A 136 0.82 8.44 -7.40
C ARG A 136 0.59 6.94 -7.36
N ALA A 137 1.04 6.30 -6.30
CA ALA A 137 0.91 4.87 -6.10
C ALA A 137 0.79 4.55 -4.62
N GLY A 138 0.60 3.29 -4.29
CA GLY A 138 0.66 2.85 -2.92
C GLY A 138 0.14 1.43 -2.73
N LEU A 139 -0.56 1.23 -1.63
CA LEU A 139 -1.01 -0.08 -1.18
C LEU A 139 -2.54 -0.12 -1.10
N LYS A 140 -3.10 -1.29 -1.35
CA LYS A 140 -4.51 -1.58 -1.20
C LYS A 140 -4.66 -2.87 -0.38
N THR A 141 -5.65 -2.92 0.48
CA THR A 141 -6.15 -4.18 1.04
C THR A 141 -7.67 -4.09 1.22
N THR A 142 -8.30 -5.18 1.63
CA THR A 142 -9.72 -5.25 1.95
C THR A 142 -9.88 -5.72 3.39
N LEU A 143 -10.77 -5.09 4.14
CA LEU A 143 -11.16 -5.49 5.49
C LEU A 143 -12.62 -5.91 5.43
N VAL A 144 -12.92 -7.12 5.90
CA VAL A 144 -14.30 -7.54 6.13
C VAL A 144 -14.66 -7.20 7.58
N GLU A 145 -15.72 -6.42 7.75
CA GLU A 145 -16.26 -6.00 9.05
C GLU A 145 -17.70 -6.52 9.13
N THR A 146 -17.98 -7.43 10.08
CA THR A 146 -19.32 -8.01 10.30
C THR A 146 -20.07 -7.44 11.51
#